data_AF-A0A830D029-F1
#
_entry.id   AF-A0A830D029-F1
#
_cell.length_a   1.000
_cell.length_b   1.000
_cell.length_c   1.000
_cell.angle_alpha   90.00
_cell.angle_beta   90.00
_cell.angle_gamma   90.00
#
_symmetry.space_group_name_H-M   'P 1'
#
loop_
_entity.id
_entity.type
_entity.pdbx_description
1 polymer ?
#
loop_
_entity_poly.entity_id
_entity_poly.type
_entity_poly.pdbx_seq_one_letter_code
_entity_poly.pdbx_strand_id
1 'polypeptide(L)'
;MDQFQYPNTQKHHTTNHKKRLSQEQVRLLETNFNTNKKLEPDQKSQLAQELGVPDRQVAIWYQNKRAREKSQSLEADHKALQLRLDNVLADNARLKGEAERLKAELNKIEVGSSDLILRHDFGREFYDHGGAFMGTDGYDFFG
;
A
#
# COMPACT_ATOMS: atom_id res chain seq x y z
N MET A 1 -15.58 -20.95 31.48
CA MET A 1 -14.64 -21.01 30.35
C MET A 1 -13.90 -22.33 30.48
N ASP A 2 -14.31 -23.34 29.70
CA ASP A 2 -13.79 -24.70 29.80
C ASP A 2 -12.30 -24.78 29.42
N GLN A 3 -11.51 -25.39 30.30
CA GLN A 3 -10.10 -25.71 30.06
C GLN A 3 -10.04 -26.92 29.12
N PHE A 4 -9.77 -26.68 27.84
CA PHE A 4 -9.47 -27.76 26.91
C PHE A 4 -8.07 -28.33 27.21
N GLN A 5 -8.04 -29.47 27.89
CA GLN A 5 -6.86 -30.32 28.05
C GLN A 5 -6.60 -31.03 26.70
N TYR A 6 -5.58 -30.60 25.96
CA TYR A 6 -5.18 -31.30 24.73
C TYR A 6 -4.33 -32.54 25.05
N PRO A 7 -4.59 -33.71 24.44
CA PRO A 7 -3.84 -34.93 24.71
C PRO A 7 -2.41 -34.87 24.15
N ASN A 8 -1.47 -35.25 25.01
CA ASN A 8 -0.03 -35.33 24.79
C ASN A 8 0.30 -36.46 23.78
N THR A 9 0.73 -36.10 22.57
CA THR A 9 1.32 -37.07 21.64
C THR A 9 2.81 -37.22 21.95
N GLN A 10 3.16 -38.23 22.75
CA GLN A 10 4.55 -38.67 22.90
C GLN A 10 5.09 -39.11 21.53
N LYS A 11 5.94 -38.28 20.92
CA LYS A 11 6.72 -38.66 19.73
C LYS A 11 8.09 -39.15 20.19
N HIS A 12 8.30 -40.46 20.11
CA HIS A 12 9.62 -41.07 20.23
C HIS A 12 10.56 -40.50 19.15
N HIS A 13 11.43 -39.57 19.53
CA HIS A 13 12.59 -39.22 18.72
C HIS A 13 13.82 -39.94 19.28
N THR A 14 14.12 -41.09 18.68
CA THR A 14 15.41 -41.75 18.83
C THR A 14 16.50 -40.81 18.30
N THR A 15 17.35 -40.43 19.21
CA THR A 15 18.48 -39.51 19.10
C THR A 15 19.64 -40.20 18.38
N ASN A 16 19.73 -40.23 17.04
CA ASN A 16 21.01 -40.68 16.43
C ASN A 16 21.35 -40.38 14.95
N HIS A 17 20.87 -39.32 14.31
CA HIS A 17 21.25 -39.04 12.90
C HIS A 17 21.48 -37.55 12.59
N LYS A 18 22.28 -36.86 13.43
CA LYS A 18 22.64 -35.43 13.25
C LYS A 18 23.81 -35.21 12.27
N LYS A 19 24.01 -36.05 11.25
CA LYS A 19 24.98 -35.72 10.19
C LYS A 19 24.40 -34.63 9.30
N ARG A 20 25.12 -33.51 9.13
CA ARG A 20 24.76 -32.46 8.16
C ARG A 20 24.91 -33.03 6.75
N LEU A 21 23.93 -32.76 5.89
CA LEU A 21 24.02 -33.09 4.47
C LEU A 21 25.20 -32.32 3.84
N SER A 22 25.96 -32.98 2.96
CA SER A 22 27.04 -32.35 2.21
C SER A 22 26.48 -31.39 1.16
N GLN A 23 27.31 -30.45 0.68
CA GLN A 23 26.91 -29.50 -0.36
C GLN A 23 26.52 -30.19 -1.67
N GLU A 24 27.11 -31.34 -1.97
CA GLU A 24 26.76 -32.16 -3.14
C GLU A 24 25.41 -32.84 -2.96
N GLN A 25 25.16 -33.41 -1.77
CA GLN A 25 23.86 -34.00 -1.43
C GLN A 25 22.74 -32.95 -1.50
N VAL A 26 22.99 -31.73 -1.01
CA VAL A 26 22.04 -30.62 -1.11
C VAL A 26 21.77 -30.25 -2.57
N ARG A 27 22.78 -30.18 -3.43
CA ARG A 27 22.58 -29.87 -4.87
C ARG A 27 21.71 -30.89 -5.58
N LEU A 28 21.88 -32.18 -5.29
CA LEU A 28 21.04 -33.24 -5.83
C LEU A 28 19.59 -33.13 -5.31
N LEU A 29 19.41 -32.87 -4.02
CA LEU A 29 18.09 -32.61 -3.42
C LEU A 29 17.39 -31.39 -4.06
N GLU A 30 18.13 -30.32 -4.32
CA GLU A 30 17.60 -29.12 -5.00
C GLU A 30 17.20 -29.39 -6.43
N THR A 31 18.03 -30.12 -7.18
CA THR A 31 17.74 -30.50 -8.57
C THR A 31 16.46 -31.34 -8.63
N ASN A 32 16.34 -32.36 -7.77
CA ASN A 32 15.14 -33.19 -7.69
C ASN A 32 13.90 -32.37 -7.26
N PHE A 33 14.03 -31.51 -6.25
CA PHE A 33 12.94 -30.66 -5.77
C PHE A 33 12.40 -29.71 -6.85
N ASN A 34 13.28 -29.17 -7.70
CA ASN A 34 12.87 -28.30 -8.80
C ASN A 34 12.06 -29.06 -9.86
N THR A 35 12.36 -30.34 -10.10
CA THR A 35 11.62 -31.20 -11.04
C THR A 35 10.33 -31.73 -10.42
N ASN A 36 10.33 -32.13 -9.16
CA ASN A 36 9.16 -32.62 -8.45
C ASN A 36 9.05 -32.03 -7.05
N LYS A 37 8.10 -31.10 -6.87
CA LYS A 37 7.83 -30.45 -5.58
C LYS A 37 7.14 -31.37 -4.57
N LYS A 38 6.55 -32.49 -5.02
CA LYS A 38 5.93 -33.50 -4.15
C LYS A 38 6.87 -34.70 -4.01
N LEU A 39 7.29 -34.95 -2.77
CA LEU A 39 8.14 -36.08 -2.46
C LEU A 39 7.28 -37.34 -2.29
N GLU A 40 7.12 -38.11 -3.37
CA GLU A 40 6.43 -39.40 -3.32
C GLU A 40 7.22 -40.41 -2.47
N PRO A 41 6.56 -41.36 -1.77
CA PRO A 41 7.23 -42.30 -0.87
C PRO A 41 8.31 -43.13 -1.55
N ASP A 42 8.06 -43.60 -2.78
CA ASP A 42 9.00 -44.43 -3.54
C ASP A 42 10.21 -43.62 -4.01
N GLN A 43 9.96 -42.39 -4.50
CA GLN A 43 11.02 -41.47 -4.91
C GLN A 43 11.89 -41.02 -3.74
N LYS A 44 11.31 -40.87 -2.54
CA LYS A 44 12.06 -40.58 -1.32
C LYS A 44 13.05 -41.68 -1.00
N SER A 45 12.62 -42.94 -1.03
CA SER A 45 13.49 -44.06 -0.70
C SER A 45 14.57 -44.25 -1.77
N GLN A 46 14.24 -44.05 -3.05
CA GLN A 46 15.25 -44.03 -4.12
C GLN A 46 16.29 -42.91 -3.91
N LEU A 47 15.83 -41.68 -3.66
CA LEU A 47 16.71 -40.53 -3.45
C LEU A 47 17.57 -40.69 -2.18
N ALA A 48 17.02 -41.28 -1.12
CA ALA A 48 17.75 -41.61 0.09
C ALA A 48 18.87 -42.62 -0.17
N GLN A 49 18.59 -43.66 -0.98
CA GLN A 49 19.59 -44.65 -1.41
C GLN A 49 20.68 -44.03 -2.27
N GLU A 50 20.32 -43.25 -3.29
CA GLU A 50 21.28 -42.57 -4.19
C GLU A 50 22.20 -41.61 -3.42
N LEU A 51 21.67 -40.91 -2.42
CA LEU A 51 22.43 -39.96 -1.60
C LEU A 51 23.19 -40.63 -0.44
N GLY A 52 22.91 -41.90 -0.14
CA GLY A 52 23.43 -42.61 1.02
C GLY A 52 23.00 -41.99 2.35
N VAL A 53 21.80 -41.38 2.41
CA VAL A 53 21.28 -40.69 3.61
C VAL A 53 19.97 -41.33 4.07
N PRO A 54 19.61 -41.22 5.37
CA PRO A 54 18.34 -41.74 5.84
C PRO A 54 17.14 -41.01 5.21
N ASP A 55 16.07 -41.73 4.87
CA ASP A 55 14.78 -41.20 4.37
C ASP A 55 14.26 -40.02 5.22
N ARG A 56 14.47 -40.08 6.54
CA ARG A 56 14.07 -39.02 7.47
C ARG A 56 14.79 -37.70 7.18
N GLN A 57 16.07 -37.73 6.81
CA GLN A 57 16.82 -36.51 6.47
C GLN A 57 16.31 -35.89 5.17
N VAL A 58 16.00 -36.72 4.15
CA VAL A 58 15.36 -36.26 2.91
C VAL A 58 14.02 -35.59 3.23
N ALA A 59 13.18 -36.24 4.04
CA ALA A 59 11.89 -35.69 4.44
C ALA A 59 12.00 -34.34 5.17
N ILE A 60 12.92 -34.22 6.13
CA ILE A 60 13.17 -32.96 6.86
C ILE A 60 13.69 -31.89 5.92
N TRP A 61 14.60 -32.24 5.00
CA TRP A 61 15.12 -31.30 4.03
C TRP A 61 14.01 -30.74 3.14
N TYR A 62 13.11 -31.59 2.61
CA TYR A 62 11.95 -31.16 1.82
C TYR A 62 10.99 -30.27 2.63
N GLN A 63 10.75 -30.62 3.91
CA GLN A 63 9.93 -29.78 4.80
C GLN A 63 10.57 -28.41 5.00
N ASN A 64 11.86 -28.35 5.29
CA ASN A 64 12.60 -27.10 5.48
C ASN A 64 12.67 -26.27 4.20
N LYS A 65 12.87 -26.91 3.03
CA LYS A 65 12.86 -26.24 1.73
C LYS A 65 11.52 -25.57 1.46
N ARG A 66 10.40 -26.30 1.64
CA ARG A 66 9.04 -25.74 1.51
C ARG A 66 8.77 -24.62 2.51
N ALA A 67 9.20 -24.78 3.76
CA ALA A 67 9.06 -23.73 4.77
C ALA A 67 9.80 -22.45 4.35
N ARG A 68 11.04 -22.58 3.87
CA ARG A 68 11.84 -21.46 3.36
C ARG A 68 11.20 -20.79 2.15
N GLU A 69 10.73 -21.54 1.17
CA GLU A 69 10.04 -20.97 0.00
C GLU A 69 8.77 -20.22 0.40
N LYS A 70 7.99 -20.77 1.34
CA LYS A 70 6.81 -20.08 1.87
C LYS A 70 7.19 -18.77 2.57
N SER A 71 8.22 -18.79 3.42
CA SER A 71 8.72 -17.58 4.08
C SER A 71 9.23 -16.55 3.08
N GLN A 72 9.98 -16.97 2.06
CA GLN A 72 10.49 -16.08 1.00
C GLN A 72 9.36 -15.45 0.18
N SER A 73 8.35 -16.24 -0.20
CA SER A 73 7.16 -15.73 -0.88
C SER A 73 6.44 -14.69 -0.03
N LEU A 74 6.19 -15.00 1.24
CA LEU A 74 5.51 -14.08 2.15
C LEU A 74 6.31 -12.80 2.39
N GLU A 75 7.63 -12.89 2.49
CA GLU A 75 8.50 -11.72 2.61
C GLU A 75 8.47 -10.85 1.35
N ALA A 76 8.49 -11.47 0.16
CA ALA A 76 8.38 -10.76 -1.11
C ALA A 76 7.00 -10.08 -1.25
N ASP A 77 5.93 -10.77 -0.89
CA ASP A 77 4.57 -10.22 -0.89
C ASP A 77 4.45 -9.04 0.08
N HIS A 78 5.00 -9.18 1.28
CA HIS A 78 5.04 -8.10 2.26
C HIS A 78 5.79 -6.86 1.74
N LYS A 79 6.95 -7.05 1.12
CA LYS A 79 7.71 -5.96 0.49
C LYS A 79 6.93 -5.28 -0.64
N ALA A 80 6.26 -6.06 -1.48
CA ALA A 80 5.42 -5.52 -2.55
C ALA A 80 4.23 -4.72 -2.01
N LEU A 81 3.58 -5.20 -0.94
CA LEU A 81 2.50 -4.49 -0.27
C LEU A 81 2.99 -3.20 0.39
N GLN A 82 4.16 -3.22 1.03
CA GLN A 82 4.75 -2.02 1.64
C GLN A 82 5.00 -0.93 0.58
N LEU A 83 5.62 -1.28 -0.55
CA LEU A 83 5.85 -0.33 -1.65
C LEU A 83 4.54 0.26 -2.19
N ARG A 84 3.48 -0.56 -2.30
CA ARG A 84 2.16 -0.07 -2.71
C ARG A 84 1.57 0.90 -1.69
N LEU A 85 1.70 0.59 -0.40
CA LEU A 85 1.23 1.46 0.67
C LEU A 85 1.95 2.82 0.61
N ASP A 86 3.27 2.82 0.48
CA ASP A 86 4.06 4.04 0.42
C ASP A 86 3.66 4.92 -0.79
N ASN A 87 3.43 4.31 -1.95
CA ASN A 87 2.93 5.02 -3.14
C ASN A 87 1.54 5.64 -2.91
N VAL A 88 0.61 4.87 -2.34
CA VAL A 88 -0.75 5.35 -2.05
C VAL A 88 -0.73 6.48 -1.02
N LEU A 89 0.15 6.41 -0.02
CA LEU A 89 0.32 7.48 0.96
C LEU A 89 0.88 8.75 0.32
N ALA A 90 1.86 8.63 -0.58
CA ALA A 90 2.40 9.77 -1.33
C ALA A 90 1.33 10.43 -2.21
N ASP A 91 0.55 9.62 -2.94
CA ASP A 91 -0.56 10.11 -3.75
C ASP A 91 -1.65 10.77 -2.89
N ASN A 92 -2.00 10.18 -1.75
CA ASN A 92 -2.97 10.75 -0.83
C ASN A 92 -2.51 12.11 -0.29
N ALA A 93 -1.22 12.24 0.06
CA ALA A 93 -0.65 13.50 0.51
C ALA A 93 -0.69 14.57 -0.59
N ARG A 94 -0.35 14.21 -1.83
CA ARG A 94 -0.45 15.09 -2.99
C ARG A 94 -1.88 15.56 -3.22
N LEU A 95 -2.84 14.63 -3.27
CA LEU A 95 -4.25 14.92 -3.50
C LEU A 95 -4.85 15.79 -2.39
N LYS A 96 -4.46 15.56 -1.13
CA LYS A 96 -4.85 16.44 -0.02
C LYS A 96 -4.33 17.86 -0.20
N GLY A 97 -3.08 18.02 -0.61
CA GLY A 97 -2.51 19.33 -0.93
C GLY A 97 -3.25 20.04 -2.06
N GLU A 98 -3.57 19.31 -3.14
CA GLU A 98 -4.37 19.84 -4.25
C GLU A 98 -5.78 20.24 -3.81
N ALA A 99 -6.43 19.42 -2.98
CA ALA A 99 -7.76 19.71 -2.45
C ALA A 99 -7.77 20.98 -1.58
N GLU A 100 -6.80 21.16 -0.69
CA GLU A 100 -6.68 22.38 0.11
C GLU A 100 -6.38 23.61 -0.76
N ARG A 101 -5.55 23.46 -1.79
CA ARG A 101 -5.27 24.56 -2.74
C ARG A 101 -6.54 25.00 -3.47
N LEU A 102 -7.28 24.04 -4.03
CA LEU A 102 -8.53 24.31 -4.74
C LEU A 102 -9.59 24.93 -3.81
N LYS A 103 -9.68 24.45 -2.57
CA LYS A 103 -10.56 25.02 -1.56
C LYS A 103 -10.20 26.48 -1.24
N ALA A 104 -8.91 26.80 -1.12
CA ALA A 104 -8.44 28.16 -0.92
C ALA A 104 -8.73 29.07 -2.13
N GLU A 105 -8.61 28.55 -3.35
CA GLU A 105 -8.99 29.28 -4.57
C GLU A 105 -10.49 29.58 -4.63
N LEU A 106 -11.34 28.59 -4.31
CA LEU A 106 -12.80 28.78 -4.23
C LEU A 106 -13.18 29.85 -3.21
N ASN A 107 -12.62 29.80 -1.99
CA ASN A 107 -12.89 30.79 -0.96
C ASN A 107 -12.52 32.22 -1.41
N LYS A 108 -11.41 32.39 -2.13
CA LYS A 108 -11.00 33.70 -2.66
C LYS A 108 -12.00 34.24 -3.69
N ILE A 109 -12.49 33.37 -4.57
CA ILE A 109 -13.48 33.73 -5.59
C ILE A 109 -14.81 34.10 -4.93
N GLU A 110 -15.23 33.34 -3.91
CA GLU A 110 -16.47 33.61 -3.17
C GLU A 110 -16.41 34.98 -2.47
N VAL A 111 -15.34 35.26 -1.73
CA VAL A 111 -15.14 36.57 -1.07
C VAL A 111 -15.04 37.71 -2.09
N GLY A 112 -14.28 37.53 -3.18
CA GLY A 112 -14.16 38.54 -4.23
C GLY A 112 -15.48 38.81 -4.95
N SER A 113 -16.32 37.79 -5.15
CA SER A 113 -17.65 37.94 -5.72
C SER A 113 -18.58 38.70 -4.77
N SER A 114 -18.55 38.38 -3.47
CA SER A 114 -19.30 39.13 -2.45
C SER A 114 -18.87 40.60 -2.38
N ASP A 115 -17.57 40.89 -2.43
CA ASP A 115 -17.04 42.27 -2.44
C ASP A 115 -17.49 43.06 -3.67
N LEU A 116 -17.54 42.43 -4.85
CA LEU A 116 -18.03 43.06 -6.08
C LEU A 116 -19.54 43.34 -6.02
N ILE A 117 -20.32 42.45 -5.42
CA ILE A 117 -21.77 42.64 -5.21
C ILE A 117 -22.02 43.81 -4.25
N LEU A 118 -21.29 43.87 -3.11
CA LEU A 118 -21.41 44.96 -2.14
C LEU A 118 -21.03 46.33 -2.73
N ARG A 119 -20.02 46.38 -3.60
CA ARG A 119 -19.64 47.63 -4.31
C ARG A 119 -20.69 48.08 -5.32
N HIS A 120 -21.37 47.14 -5.97
CA HIS A 120 -22.43 47.45 -6.93
C HIS A 120 -23.71 47.94 -6.21
N ASP A 121 -24.05 47.40 -5.04
CA ASP A 121 -25.18 47.89 -4.25
C ASP A 121 -24.93 49.29 -3.67
N PHE A 122 -23.72 49.59 -3.18
CA PHE A 122 -23.35 50.96 -2.76
C PHE A 122 -23.28 51.97 -3.92
N GLY A 123 -22.95 51.52 -5.14
CA GLY A 123 -22.91 52.36 -6.33
C GLY A 123 -24.30 52.73 -6.88
N ARG A 124 -25.37 52.08 -6.41
CA ARG A 124 -26.75 52.34 -6.84
C ARG A 124 -27.46 53.40 -5.98
N GLU A 125 -26.92 53.77 -4.82
CA GLU A 125 -27.52 54.79 -3.93
C GLU A 125 -27.18 56.24 -4.28
N PHE A 126 -26.35 56.51 -5.30
CA PHE A 126 -25.95 57.88 -5.67
C PHE A 126 -26.68 58.48 -6.89
N TYR A 127 -27.64 57.77 -7.50
CA TYR A 127 -28.38 58.26 -8.66
C TYR A 127 -29.87 58.54 -8.42
N ASP A 128 -30.38 58.44 -7.19
CA ASP A 128 -31.83 58.60 -6.93
C ASP A 128 -32.20 59.75 -5.96
N HIS A 129 -31.26 60.64 -5.65
CA HIS A 129 -31.55 61.90 -4.93
C HIS A 129 -30.97 63.13 -5.64
N GLY A 130 -31.75 63.65 -6.59
CA GLY A 130 -31.93 65.10 -6.78
C GLY A 130 -30.77 65.90 -7.37
N GLY A 131 -30.52 65.75 -8.67
CA GLY A 131 -29.75 66.68 -9.47
C GLY A 131 -30.60 67.37 -10.53
N ALA A 132 -31.59 68.17 -10.13
CA ALA A 132 -32.29 69.07 -11.04
C ALA A 132 -31.37 70.26 -11.38
N PHE A 133 -30.54 70.13 -12.41
CA PHE A 133 -29.91 71.27 -13.06
C PHE A 133 -29.79 71.00 -14.56
N MET A 134 -30.80 71.42 -15.32
CA MET A 134 -30.69 71.70 -16.75
C MET A 134 -31.82 72.64 -17.17
N GLY A 135 -31.47 73.64 -17.98
CA GLY A 135 -32.37 74.62 -18.60
C GLY A 135 -31.82 76.04 -18.48
N THR A 136 -30.68 76.35 -19.11
CA THR A 136 -30.56 76.93 -20.48
C THR A 136 -31.05 78.38 -20.59
N ASP A 137 -30.14 79.20 -21.12
CA ASP A 137 -30.32 80.41 -21.94
C ASP A 137 -30.45 81.78 -21.26
N GLY A 138 -29.33 82.51 -21.28
CA GLY A 138 -29.18 83.78 -22.01
C GLY A 138 -29.93 85.00 -21.52
N TYR A 139 -29.22 85.94 -20.89
CA TYR A 139 -29.41 87.39 -21.08
C TYR A 139 -28.07 88.13 -20.90
N ASP A 140 -27.56 88.68 -22.00
CA ASP A 140 -26.55 89.74 -22.03
C ASP A 140 -27.11 91.02 -21.38
N PHE A 141 -26.34 91.68 -20.51
CA PHE A 141 -26.54 93.12 -20.24
C PHE A 141 -25.27 93.82 -19.74
N PHE A 142 -24.60 94.50 -20.69
CA PHE A 142 -23.82 95.75 -20.63
C PHE A 142 -23.18 96.25 -19.34
N GLY A 143 -21.93 96.74 -19.50
CA GLY A 143 -21.50 98.06 -19.00
C GLY A 143 -20.25 98.07 -18.15
#